data_AF-A0A0C9XT01-F1
#
_entry.id   AF-A0A0C9XT01-F1
#
_cell.length_a   1.000
_cell.length_b   1.000
_cell.length_c   1.000
_cell.angle_alpha   90.00
_cell.angle_beta   90.00
_cell.angle_gamma   90.00
#
_symmetry.space_group_name_H-M   'P 1'
#
loop_
_entity.id
_entity.type
_entity.pdbx_description
1 polymer ?
#
loop_
_entity_poly.entity_id
_entity_poly.type
_entity_poly.pdbx_seq_one_letter_code
_entity_poly.pdbx_strand_id
1 'polypeptide(L)'
;EIVAPSVSHFLHCADSSYTEAEILQAERYVLKTLDWNLNHPNPMHFLRRISKADDYDVKARTVGKYLLEVAALEWRLLATPPSLVAAAAIWLARLILGNDKWTPNLAHYSSYAESSLLPTANLMLNYILKPIRHESFFKKYAGKRYLKVSVWVREWALERWEEGSQVTLAQDLPKLKALNRAERARQEAAGVHGGLDDS
;
A
#
# COMPACT_ATOMS: atom_id res chain seq x y z
N GLU A 1 13.03 -16.88 3.41
CA GLU A 1 12.21 -17.75 4.29
C GLU A 1 13.14 -18.61 5.14
N ILE A 2 12.67 -19.19 6.25
CA ILE A 2 13.48 -20.11 7.07
C ILE A 2 13.34 -21.56 6.54
N VAL A 3 12.18 -21.91 5.98
CA VAL A 3 11.91 -23.20 5.34
C VAL A 3 11.14 -22.93 4.05
N ALA A 4 11.71 -23.34 2.91
CA ALA A 4 11.05 -23.22 1.61
C ALA A 4 10.11 -24.43 1.39
N PRO A 5 8.93 -24.23 0.78
CA PRO A 5 8.04 -25.33 0.39
C PRO A 5 8.70 -26.24 -0.66
N SER A 6 8.33 -27.52 -0.67
CA SER A 6 8.84 -28.49 -1.65
C SER A 6 8.17 -28.31 -3.01
N VAL A 7 8.78 -28.88 -4.07
CA VAL A 7 8.17 -28.89 -5.42
C VAL A 7 6.81 -29.58 -5.42
N SER A 8 6.64 -30.63 -4.60
CA SER A 8 5.36 -31.32 -4.41
C SER A 8 4.26 -30.39 -3.88
N HIS A 9 4.61 -29.40 -3.05
CA HIS A 9 3.65 -28.39 -2.60
C HIS A 9 3.17 -27.50 -3.75
N PHE A 10 4.09 -27.06 -4.61
CA PHE A 10 3.73 -26.27 -5.80
C PHE A 10 2.91 -27.06 -6.82
N LEU A 11 3.21 -28.36 -7.00
CA LEU A 11 2.39 -29.27 -7.81
C LEU A 11 0.95 -29.34 -7.29
N HIS A 12 0.79 -29.51 -5.97
CA HIS A 12 -0.53 -29.51 -5.34
C HIS A 12 -1.25 -28.17 -5.50
N CYS A 13 -0.55 -27.03 -5.39
CA CYS A 13 -1.13 -25.71 -5.64
C CYS A 13 -1.56 -25.47 -7.09
N ALA A 14 -0.99 -26.20 -8.05
CA ALA A 14 -1.33 -26.13 -9.47
C ALA A 14 -2.32 -27.22 -9.91
N ASP A 15 -3.06 -27.82 -8.96
CA ASP A 15 -4.01 -28.93 -9.17
C ASP A 15 -3.38 -30.11 -9.94
N SER A 16 -2.07 -30.34 -9.76
CA SER A 16 -1.29 -31.35 -10.48
C SER A 16 -1.39 -31.27 -12.01
N SER A 17 -1.66 -30.07 -12.54
CA SER A 17 -1.73 -29.80 -13.99
C SER A 17 -0.37 -29.89 -14.70
N TYR A 18 0.71 -29.92 -13.92
CA TYR A 18 2.09 -29.99 -14.39
C TYR A 18 2.81 -31.15 -13.72
N THR A 19 3.89 -31.59 -14.33
CA THR A 19 4.83 -32.54 -13.76
C THR A 19 5.93 -31.82 -12.98
N GLU A 20 6.58 -32.55 -12.07
CA GLU A 20 7.74 -32.02 -11.32
C GLU A 20 8.84 -31.52 -12.26
N ALA A 21 9.08 -32.26 -13.35
CA ALA A 21 10.08 -31.93 -14.35
C ALA A 21 9.79 -30.60 -15.06
N GLU A 22 8.52 -30.31 -15.36
CA GLU A 22 8.09 -29.05 -15.98
C GLU A 22 8.27 -27.85 -15.05
N ILE A 23 7.93 -27.99 -13.76
CA ILE A 23 8.17 -26.93 -12.76
C ILE A 23 9.66 -26.62 -12.65
N LEU A 24 10.50 -27.65 -12.53
CA LEU A 24 11.95 -27.48 -12.44
C LEU A 24 12.54 -26.90 -13.74
N GLN A 25 11.96 -27.22 -14.90
CA GLN A 25 12.35 -26.62 -16.17
C GLN A 25 11.98 -25.12 -16.22
N ALA A 26 10.79 -24.75 -15.77
CA ALA A 26 10.35 -23.36 -15.67
C ALA A 26 11.23 -22.56 -14.70
N GLU A 27 11.57 -23.13 -13.54
CA GLU A 27 12.49 -22.52 -12.58
C GLU A 27 13.84 -22.21 -13.23
N ARG A 28 14.48 -23.22 -13.87
CA ARG A 28 15.76 -23.02 -14.57
C ARG A 28 15.66 -21.98 -15.68
N TYR A 29 14.54 -21.93 -16.40
CA TYR A 29 14.31 -20.95 -17.44
C TYR A 29 14.27 -19.52 -16.88
N VAL A 30 13.52 -19.29 -15.79
CA VAL A 30 13.44 -17.99 -15.12
C VAL A 30 14.81 -17.58 -14.57
N LEU A 31 15.51 -18.48 -13.87
CA LEU A 31 16.84 -18.20 -13.31
C LEU A 31 17.86 -17.83 -14.39
N LYS A 32 17.87 -18.54 -15.52
CA LYS A 32 18.73 -18.21 -16.67
C LYS A 32 18.37 -16.86 -17.29
N THR A 33 17.07 -16.56 -17.42
CA THR A 33 16.61 -15.30 -18.00
C THR A 33 17.02 -14.10 -17.14
N LEU A 34 17.06 -14.28 -15.82
CA LEU A 34 17.52 -13.27 -14.87
C LEU A 34 19.05 -13.24 -14.69
N ASP A 35 19.80 -14.06 -15.41
CA ASP A 35 21.24 -14.24 -15.22
C ASP A 35 21.59 -14.52 -13.74
N TRP A 36 20.75 -15.31 -13.08
CA TRP A 36 20.84 -15.63 -11.65
C TRP A 36 20.80 -14.41 -10.71
N ASN A 37 20.50 -13.22 -11.23
CA ASN A 37 20.37 -12.01 -10.46
C ASN A 37 18.96 -11.88 -9.86
N LEU A 38 18.78 -12.47 -8.68
CA LEU A 38 17.54 -12.38 -7.90
C LEU A 38 17.49 -11.14 -6.99
N ASN A 39 18.43 -10.21 -7.15
CA ASN A 39 18.46 -9.00 -6.34
C ASN A 39 17.36 -8.04 -6.77
N HIS A 40 16.26 -8.04 -6.01
CA HIS A 40 15.20 -7.06 -6.14
C HIS A 40 15.04 -6.29 -4.83
N PRO A 41 15.06 -4.94 -4.85
CA PRO A 41 14.91 -4.15 -3.64
C PRO A 41 13.48 -4.25 -3.12
N ASN A 42 13.28 -4.98 -2.02
CA ASN A 42 11.96 -5.21 -1.43
C ASN A 42 11.29 -3.89 -0.99
N PRO A 43 10.10 -3.54 -1.52
CA PRO A 43 9.35 -2.33 -1.14
C PRO A 43 9.11 -2.20 0.37
N MET A 44 9.00 -3.32 1.10
CA MET A 44 8.82 -3.33 2.56
C MET A 44 9.99 -2.74 3.34
N HIS A 45 11.22 -2.80 2.81
CA HIS A 45 12.37 -2.19 3.46
C HIS A 45 12.27 -0.66 3.47
N PHE A 46 11.83 -0.06 2.37
CA PHE A 46 11.58 1.37 2.28
C PHE A 46 10.40 1.79 3.16
N LEU A 47 9.31 1.02 3.17
CA LEU A 47 8.16 1.29 4.05
C LEU A 47 8.57 1.30 5.52
N ARG A 48 9.40 0.33 5.95
CA ARG A 48 9.94 0.29 7.33
C ARG A 48 10.81 1.50 7.64
N ARG A 49 11.66 1.94 6.70
CA ARG A 49 12.51 3.13 6.86
C ARG A 49 11.67 4.40 7.00
N ILE A 50 10.63 4.57 6.19
CA ILE A 50 9.75 5.75 6.24
C ILE A 50 8.88 5.71 7.50
N SER A 51 8.40 4.54 7.91
CA SER A 51 7.63 4.38 9.15
C SER A 51 8.42 4.77 10.40
N LYS A 52 9.75 4.65 10.39
CA LYS A 52 10.61 5.17 11.48
C LYS A 52 10.54 6.70 11.58
N ALA A 53 10.49 7.39 10.45
CA ALA A 53 10.34 8.85 10.40
C ALA A 53 8.93 9.32 10.74
N ASP A 54 7.98 8.38 10.80
CA ASP A 54 6.59 8.59 11.20
C ASP A 54 6.28 8.02 12.59
N ASP A 55 7.28 8.00 13.47
CA ASP A 55 7.19 7.54 14.86
C ASP A 55 6.51 6.18 15.04
N TYR A 56 6.68 5.33 14.04
CA TYR A 56 6.11 4.00 14.01
C TYR A 56 4.58 3.93 14.18
N ASP A 57 3.81 4.90 13.67
CA ASP A 57 2.34 4.85 13.66
C ASP A 57 1.83 3.53 13.03
N VAL A 58 1.13 2.74 13.84
CA VAL A 58 0.62 1.40 13.49
C VAL A 58 -0.48 1.50 12.42
N LYS A 59 -1.37 2.50 12.50
CA LYS A 59 -2.46 2.70 11.55
C LYS A 59 -1.88 3.10 10.20
N ALA A 60 -0.99 4.10 10.18
CA ALA A 60 -0.34 4.57 8.95
C ALA A 60 0.47 3.45 8.28
N ARG A 61 1.21 2.66 9.07
CA ARG A 61 1.94 1.50 8.55
C ARG A 61 1.01 0.42 7.99
N THR A 62 -0.12 0.14 8.63
CA THR A 62 -1.05 -0.91 8.19
C THR A 62 -1.74 -0.52 6.89
N VAL A 63 -2.22 0.71 6.79
CA VAL A 63 -2.76 1.28 5.55
C VAL A 63 -1.67 1.34 4.48
N GLY A 64 -0.45 1.75 4.84
CA GLY A 64 0.69 1.77 3.92
C GLY A 64 1.02 0.39 3.36
N LYS A 65 0.98 -0.68 4.17
CA LYS A 65 1.16 -2.06 3.68
C LYS A 65 0.07 -2.47 2.69
N TYR A 66 -1.18 -2.08 2.95
CA TYR A 66 -2.30 -2.32 2.04
C TYR A 66 -2.07 -1.62 0.69
N LEU A 67 -1.75 -0.32 0.72
CA LEU A 67 -1.47 0.48 -0.47
C LEU A 67 -0.22 0.03 -1.24
N LEU A 68 0.81 -0.43 -0.53
CA LEU A 68 2.02 -0.97 -1.12
C LEU A 68 1.73 -2.22 -1.97
N GLU A 69 0.85 -3.11 -1.49
CA GLU A 69 0.46 -4.32 -2.24
C GLU A 69 -0.41 -4.04 -3.46
N VAL A 70 -1.04 -2.86 -3.55
CA VAL A 70 -1.74 -2.43 -4.79
C VAL A 70 -0.76 -2.35 -5.96
N ALA A 71 0.53 -2.07 -5.73
CA ALA A 71 1.52 -2.02 -6.80
C ALA A 71 1.74 -3.36 -7.51
N ALA A 72 1.42 -4.49 -6.87
CA ALA A 72 1.45 -5.81 -7.50
C ALA A 72 0.20 -6.08 -8.36
N LEU A 73 -0.88 -5.30 -8.20
CA LEU A 73 -2.18 -5.52 -8.84
C LEU A 73 -2.49 -4.49 -9.93
N GLU A 74 -1.92 -3.29 -9.83
CA GLU A 74 -2.09 -2.21 -10.81
C GLU A 74 -0.86 -2.12 -11.71
N TRP A 75 -1.02 -2.55 -12.97
CA TRP A 75 0.07 -2.65 -13.94
C TRP A 75 0.83 -1.34 -14.18
N ARG A 76 0.16 -0.18 -14.04
CA ARG A 76 0.79 1.15 -14.19
C ARG A 76 1.86 1.43 -13.13
N LEU A 77 1.78 0.75 -11.98
CA LEU A 77 2.75 0.88 -10.89
C LEU A 77 3.99 -0.02 -11.09
N LEU A 78 3.97 -0.96 -12.05
CA LEU A 78 5.08 -1.89 -12.30
C LEU A 78 6.39 -1.17 -12.63
N ALA A 79 6.31 -0.07 -13.40
CA ALA A 79 7.46 0.74 -13.78
C ALA A 79 7.95 1.67 -12.66
N THR A 80 7.24 1.75 -11.53
CA THR A 80 7.57 2.66 -10.43
C THR A 80 8.62 2.04 -9.52
N PRO A 81 9.69 2.78 -9.13
CA PRO A 81 10.67 2.28 -8.18
C PRO A 81 10.03 1.85 -6.84
N PRO A 82 10.42 0.70 -6.25
CA PRO A 82 9.91 0.24 -4.95
C PRO A 82 9.96 1.28 -3.82
N SER A 83 10.98 2.13 -3.82
CA SER A 83 11.14 3.25 -2.88
C SER A 83 10.04 4.31 -3.03
N LEU A 84 9.69 4.66 -4.27
CA LEU A 84 8.64 5.64 -4.58
C LEU A 84 7.25 5.08 -4.26
N VAL A 85 7.01 3.80 -4.58
CA VAL A 85 5.77 3.11 -4.19
C VAL A 85 5.60 3.13 -2.67
N ALA A 86 6.62 2.78 -1.91
CA ALA A 86 6.56 2.80 -0.45
C ALA A 86 6.33 4.21 0.12
N ALA A 87 6.99 5.22 -0.45
CA ALA A 87 6.82 6.62 -0.04
C ALA A 87 5.40 7.13 -0.32
N ALA A 88 4.88 6.87 -1.52
CA ALA A 88 3.53 7.25 -1.91
C ALA A 88 2.46 6.52 -1.08
N ALA A 89 2.68 5.24 -0.77
CA ALA A 89 1.80 4.46 0.09
C ALA A 89 1.70 5.03 1.51
N ILE A 90 2.83 5.38 2.14
CA ILE A 90 2.81 6.03 3.46
C ILE A 90 2.21 7.43 3.39
N TRP A 91 2.56 8.23 2.38
CA TRP A 91 1.99 9.57 2.22
C TRP A 91 0.46 9.53 2.08
N LEU A 92 -0.06 8.64 1.23
CA LEU A 92 -1.50 8.47 1.07
C LEU A 92 -2.15 7.91 2.34
N ALA A 93 -1.52 6.94 3.01
CA ALA A 93 -2.01 6.43 4.29
C ALA A 93 -2.17 7.55 5.33
N ARG A 94 -1.19 8.44 5.44
CA ARG A 94 -1.24 9.60 6.32
C ARG A 94 -2.36 10.55 5.93
N LEU A 95 -2.51 10.84 4.64
CA LEU A 95 -3.60 11.69 4.14
C LEU A 95 -4.99 11.13 4.50
N ILE A 96 -5.19 9.82 4.35
CA ILE A 96 -6.44 9.13 4.70
C ILE A 96 -6.71 9.20 6.21
N LEU A 97 -5.66 9.05 7.04
CA LEU A 97 -5.74 9.13 8.51
C LEU A 97 -5.86 10.56 9.06
N GLY A 98 -6.00 11.57 8.20
CA GLY A 98 -6.12 12.96 8.64
C GLY A 98 -4.77 13.67 8.85
N ASN A 99 -3.63 13.03 8.57
CA ASN A 99 -2.29 13.59 8.69
C ASN A 99 -1.82 14.17 7.35
N ASP A 100 -2.12 15.45 7.12
CA ASP A 100 -1.87 16.16 5.86
C ASP A 100 -0.44 16.69 5.67
N LYS A 101 0.43 16.54 6.68
CA LYS A 101 1.79 17.07 6.68
C LYS A 101 2.82 16.04 6.20
N TRP A 102 3.47 16.35 5.07
CA TRP A 102 4.72 15.71 4.66
C TRP A 102 5.91 16.51 5.22
N THR A 103 6.43 16.06 6.36
CA THR A 103 7.48 16.80 7.10
C THR A 103 8.85 16.67 6.40
N PRO A 104 9.79 17.60 6.66
CA PRO A 104 11.17 17.47 6.17
C PRO A 104 11.83 16.14 6.57
N ASN A 105 11.50 15.60 7.75
CA ASN A 105 11.98 14.30 8.20
C ASN A 105 11.46 13.15 7.30
N LEU A 106 10.17 13.15 6.97
CA LEU A 106 9.59 12.17 6.03
C LEU A 106 10.19 12.31 4.63
N ALA A 107 10.41 13.53 4.15
CA ALA A 107 11.07 13.78 2.88
C ALA A 107 12.54 13.28 2.89
N HIS A 108 13.26 13.48 3.99
CA HIS A 108 14.64 12.99 4.15
C HIS A 108 14.71 11.45 4.15
N TYR A 109 13.86 10.78 4.92
CA TYR A 109 13.87 9.32 5.03
C TYR A 109 13.31 8.60 3.79
N SER A 110 12.38 9.23 3.07
CA SER A 110 11.85 8.71 1.81
C SER A 110 12.71 9.09 0.60
N SER A 111 13.50 10.17 0.70
CA SER A 111 14.21 10.81 -0.42
C SER A 111 13.29 11.44 -1.48
N TYR A 112 12.02 11.68 -1.17
CA TYR A 112 11.03 12.24 -2.10
C TYR A 112 10.31 13.46 -1.51
N ALA A 113 10.14 14.48 -2.35
CA ALA A 113 9.23 15.58 -2.09
C ALA A 113 7.77 15.15 -2.30
N GLU A 114 6.84 15.81 -1.62
CA GLU A 114 5.40 15.51 -1.72
C GLU A 114 4.89 15.53 -3.17
N SER A 115 5.36 16.49 -3.98
CA SER A 115 4.97 16.61 -5.39
C SER A 115 5.30 15.36 -6.22
N SER A 116 6.38 14.65 -5.89
CA SER A 116 6.80 13.44 -6.57
C SER A 116 5.94 12.21 -6.21
N LEU A 117 5.26 12.24 -5.07
CA LEU A 117 4.46 11.13 -4.55
C LEU A 117 3.05 11.10 -5.15
N LEU A 118 2.53 12.28 -5.50
CA LEU A 118 1.16 12.48 -5.98
C LEU A 118 0.77 11.57 -7.16
N PRO A 119 1.56 11.44 -8.24
CA PRO A 119 1.17 10.60 -9.38
C PRO A 119 0.99 9.13 -8.98
N THR A 120 1.93 8.60 -8.19
CA THR A 120 1.90 7.21 -7.71
C THR A 120 0.72 6.98 -6.75
N ALA A 121 0.49 7.90 -5.81
CA ALA A 121 -0.64 7.82 -4.89
C ALA A 121 -2.00 7.94 -5.60
N ASN A 122 -2.08 8.76 -6.67
CA ASN A 122 -3.28 8.88 -7.48
C ASN A 122 -3.66 7.55 -8.16
N LEU A 123 -2.66 6.80 -8.65
CA LEU A 123 -2.89 5.47 -9.23
C LEU A 123 -3.42 4.48 -8.19
N MET A 124 -2.88 4.52 -6.96
CA MET A 124 -3.36 3.67 -5.85
C MET A 124 -4.82 4.00 -5.48
N LEU A 125 -5.16 5.29 -5.37
CA LEU A 125 -6.52 5.74 -5.07
C LEU A 125 -7.50 5.31 -6.17
N ASN A 126 -7.13 5.53 -7.44
CA ASN A 126 -7.94 5.11 -8.59
C ASN A 126 -8.10 3.60 -8.70
N TYR A 127 -7.17 2.81 -8.14
CA TYR A 127 -7.35 1.37 -8.02
C TYR A 127 -8.39 1.03 -6.94
N ILE A 128 -8.33 1.68 -5.76
CA ILE A 128 -9.28 1.46 -4.65
C ILE A 128 -10.71 1.80 -5.04
N LEU A 129 -10.90 2.84 -5.86
CA LEU A 129 -12.22 3.27 -6.33
C LEU A 129 -12.85 2.32 -7.36
N LYS A 130 -12.07 1.46 -8.03
CA LYS A 130 -12.63 0.47 -8.95
C LYS A 130 -13.45 -0.57 -8.17
N PRO A 131 -14.41 -1.24 -8.83
CA PRO A 131 -15.03 -2.45 -8.27
C PRO A 131 -13.98 -3.48 -7.87
N ILE A 132 -14.24 -4.20 -6.79
CA ILE A 132 -13.29 -5.16 -6.21
C ILE A 132 -13.10 -6.31 -7.21
N ARG A 133 -11.98 -6.29 -7.95
CA ARG A 133 -11.61 -7.37 -8.89
C ARG A 133 -10.86 -8.52 -8.22
N HIS A 134 -10.06 -8.20 -7.20
CA HIS A 134 -9.18 -9.15 -6.52
C HIS A 134 -9.69 -9.44 -5.10
N GLU A 135 -10.66 -10.35 -4.98
CA GLU A 135 -11.31 -10.64 -3.69
C GLU A 135 -10.32 -11.13 -2.62
N SER A 136 -9.38 -12.00 -2.97
CA SER A 136 -8.41 -12.55 -2.00
C SER A 136 -7.55 -11.45 -1.36
N PHE A 137 -7.14 -10.46 -2.16
CA PHE A 137 -6.44 -9.27 -1.66
C PHE A 137 -7.32 -8.43 -0.75
N PHE A 138 -8.56 -8.16 -1.16
CA PHE A 138 -9.50 -7.39 -0.35
C PHE A 138 -9.80 -8.07 0.99
N LYS A 139 -10.11 -9.38 0.96
CA LYS A 139 -10.40 -10.21 2.15
C LYS A 139 -9.21 -10.32 3.09
N LYS A 140 -7.98 -10.43 2.57
CA LYS A 140 -6.74 -10.43 3.37
C LYS A 140 -6.70 -9.22 4.31
N TYR A 141 -6.90 -8.01 3.77
CA TYR A 141 -6.85 -6.77 4.55
C TYR A 141 -8.16 -6.39 5.25
N ALA A 142 -9.25 -7.12 4.98
CA ALA A 142 -10.52 -6.98 5.70
C ALA A 142 -10.49 -7.72 7.06
N GLY A 143 -9.48 -8.57 7.28
CA GLY A 143 -9.30 -9.28 8.54
C GLY A 143 -8.94 -8.36 9.73
N LYS A 144 -9.34 -8.75 10.94
CA LYS A 144 -9.01 -8.04 12.19
C LYS A 144 -7.50 -7.84 12.39
N ARG A 145 -6.68 -8.81 11.96
CA ARG A 145 -5.20 -8.72 11.99
C ARG A 145 -4.66 -7.48 11.28
N TYR A 146 -5.37 -7.00 10.26
CA TYR A 146 -5.02 -5.81 9.49
C TYR A 146 -5.97 -4.65 9.78
N LEU A 147 -6.63 -4.62 10.94
CA LEU A 147 -7.51 -3.54 11.37
C LEU A 147 -8.66 -3.25 10.38
N LYS A 148 -9.05 -4.25 9.58
CA LYS A 148 -10.05 -4.12 8.50
C LYS A 148 -9.74 -2.98 7.51
N VAL A 149 -8.46 -2.65 7.29
CA VAL A 149 -8.06 -1.45 6.52
C VAL A 149 -8.59 -1.43 5.08
N SER A 150 -8.78 -2.57 4.40
CA SER A 150 -9.32 -2.55 3.04
C SER A 150 -10.77 -2.06 2.99
N VAL A 151 -11.57 -2.41 4.01
CA VAL A 151 -12.96 -1.95 4.14
C VAL A 151 -12.96 -0.46 4.45
N TRP A 152 -12.23 -0.06 5.49
CA TRP A 152 -12.19 1.33 5.95
C TRP A 152 -11.64 2.31 4.91
N VAL A 153 -10.52 1.97 4.23
CA VAL A 153 -9.94 2.82 3.18
C VAL A 153 -10.90 2.96 2.00
N ARG A 154 -11.62 1.90 1.66
CA ARG A 154 -12.60 1.93 0.58
C ARG A 154 -13.82 2.77 0.95
N GLU A 155 -14.36 2.62 2.16
CA GLU A 155 -15.43 3.46 2.69
C GLU A 155 -15.02 4.95 2.66
N TRP A 156 -13.82 5.27 3.18
CA TRP A 156 -13.26 6.62 3.12
C TRP A 156 -13.20 7.18 1.69
N ALA A 157 -12.85 6.34 0.70
CA ALA A 157 -12.79 6.76 -0.69
C ALA A 157 -14.19 6.97 -1.29
N LEU A 158 -15.13 6.05 -1.04
CA LEU A 158 -16.49 6.10 -1.59
C LEU A 158 -17.37 7.20 -0.97
N GLU A 159 -17.05 7.66 0.24
CA GLU A 159 -17.65 8.87 0.82
C GLU A 159 -17.30 10.15 0.04
N ARG A 160 -16.23 10.13 -0.75
CA ARG A 160 -15.64 11.31 -1.40
C ARG A 160 -15.77 11.29 -2.92
N TRP A 161 -15.74 10.11 -3.52
CA TRP A 161 -15.83 9.93 -4.97
C TRP A 161 -16.73 8.74 -5.32
N GLU A 162 -17.35 8.79 -6.49
CA GLU A 162 -18.18 7.70 -6.99
C GLU A 162 -17.33 6.47 -7.35
N GLU A 163 -17.90 5.28 -7.15
CA GLU A 163 -17.25 4.02 -7.51
C GLU A 163 -16.95 3.97 -9.02
N GLY A 164 -15.73 3.58 -9.38
CA GLY A 164 -15.29 3.47 -10.77
C GLY A 164 -14.84 4.79 -11.42
N SER A 165 -15.00 5.92 -10.73
CA SER A 165 -14.55 7.22 -11.23
C SER A 165 -13.01 7.28 -11.39
N GLN A 166 -12.55 8.14 -12.30
CA GLN A 166 -11.13 8.49 -12.41
C GLN A 166 -10.89 9.84 -11.75
N VAL A 167 -10.18 9.81 -10.62
CA VAL A 167 -9.88 10.97 -9.81
C VAL A 167 -8.52 11.54 -10.19
N THR A 168 -8.41 12.87 -10.12
CA THR A 168 -7.14 13.59 -10.18
C THR A 168 -6.84 14.16 -8.80
N LEU A 169 -6.15 13.37 -7.97
CA LEU A 169 -5.87 13.69 -6.57
C LEU A 169 -5.18 15.06 -6.39
N ALA A 170 -4.39 15.51 -7.36
CA ALA A 170 -3.76 16.83 -7.32
C ALA A 170 -4.79 17.99 -7.28
N GLN A 171 -5.94 17.84 -7.94
CA GLN A 171 -7.02 18.84 -7.95
C GLN A 171 -7.78 18.84 -6.63
N ASP A 172 -8.02 17.66 -6.06
CA ASP A 172 -8.78 17.50 -4.81
C ASP A 172 -7.93 17.70 -3.54
N LEU A 173 -6.59 17.63 -3.66
CA LEU A 173 -5.67 17.68 -2.52
C LEU A 173 -5.89 18.92 -1.62
N PRO A 174 -6.02 20.16 -2.14
CA PRO A 174 -6.23 21.32 -1.28
C PRO A 174 -7.50 21.19 -0.44
N LYS A 175 -8.59 20.68 -1.03
CA LYS A 175 -9.87 20.43 -0.36
C LYS A 175 -9.72 19.35 0.72
N LEU A 176 -9.07 18.23 0.39
CA LEU A 176 -8.82 17.14 1.35
C LEU A 176 -8.00 17.60 2.55
N LYS A 177 -6.91 18.35 2.32
CA LYS A 177 -6.09 18.89 3.40
C LYS A 177 -6.86 19.87 4.27
N ALA A 178 -7.73 20.70 3.68
CA ALA A 178 -8.59 21.61 4.44
C ALA A 178 -9.58 20.86 5.33
N LEU A 179 -10.23 19.80 4.82
CA LEU A 179 -11.12 18.94 5.58
C LEU A 179 -10.39 18.26 6.75
N ASN A 180 -9.20 17.71 6.52
CA ASN A 180 -8.39 17.09 7.56
C ASN A 180 -8.02 18.08 8.67
N ARG A 181 -7.66 19.32 8.31
CA ARG A 181 -7.38 20.38 9.29
C ARG A 181 -8.62 20.77 10.11
N ALA A 182 -9.77 20.89 9.45
CA ALA A 182 -11.03 21.20 10.14
C ALA A 182 -11.47 20.08 11.08
N GLU A 183 -11.31 18.82 10.67
CA GLU A 183 -11.60 17.66 11.51
C GLU A 183 -10.68 17.60 12.73
N ARG A 184 -9.38 17.82 12.54
CA ARG A 184 -8.42 17.87 13.64
C ARG A 184 -8.74 18.98 14.64
N ALA A 185 -9.06 20.19 14.17
CA ALA A 185 -9.45 21.29 15.03
C ALA A 185 -10.74 20.99 15.82
N ARG A 186 -11.69 20.27 15.22
CA ARG A 186 -12.91 19.80 15.92
C ARG A 186 -12.59 18.77 17.01
N GLN A 187 -11.69 17.83 16.74
CA GLN A 187 -11.26 16.82 17.72
C GLN A 187 -10.48 17.45 18.89
N GLU A 188 -9.58 18.40 18.59
CA GLU A 188 -8.84 19.17 19.59
C GLU A 188 -9.79 20.01 20.46
N ALA A 189 -10.78 20.69 19.85
CA ALA A 189 -11.78 21.47 20.58
C ALA A 189 -12.73 20.60 21.43
N ALA A 190 -13.00 19.36 21.01
CA ALA A 190 -13.80 18.40 21.76
C ALA A 190 -13.04 17.74 22.92
N GLY A 191 -11.75 18.05 23.12
CA GLY A 191 -10.93 17.46 24.17
C GLY A 191 -10.63 15.97 23.97
N VAL A 192 -10.94 15.42 22.79
CA VAL A 192 -10.62 14.04 22.44
C VAL A 192 -9.16 13.99 22.02
N HIS A 193 -8.26 13.77 22.96
CA HIS A 193 -6.92 13.31 22.62
C HIS A 193 -7.08 11.97 21.89
N GLY A 194 -6.68 11.92 20.62
CA GLY A 194 -6.87 10.78 19.70
C GLY A 194 -6.04 9.53 20.04
N GLY A 195 -5.92 9.19 21.32
CA GLY A 195 -5.64 7.83 21.78
C GLY A 195 -6.99 7.14 21.99
N LEU A 196 -7.49 6.46 20.96
CA LEU A 196 -8.47 5.40 21.20
C LEU A 196 -7.71 4.30 21.95
N ASP A 197 -7.86 4.29 23.28
CA ASP A 197 -7.42 3.22 24.15
C ASP A 197 -7.95 1.88 23.66
N ASP A 198 -7.09 0.88 23.77
CA ASP A 198 -7.34 -0.53 23.43
C ASP A 198 -8.66 -1.03 24.05
N SER A 199 -9.51 -1.60 23.20
CA SER A 199 -10.58 -2.54 23.56
C SER A 199 -10.79 -3.53 22.41
#